data_AF-A0A354X831-F1
#
_entry.id   AF-A0A354X831-F1
#
_cell.length_a   1.000
_cell.length_b   1.000
_cell.length_c   1.000
_cell.angle_alpha   90.00
_cell.angle_beta   90.00
_cell.angle_gamma   90.00
#
_symmetry.space_group_name_H-M   'P 1'
#
loop_
_entity.id
_entity.type
_entity.pdbx_description
1 polymer ?
#
loop_
_entity_poly.entity_id
_entity_poly.type
_entity_poly.pdbx_seq_one_letter_code
_entity_poly.pdbx_strand_id
1 'polypeptide(L)'
;EKNWIDVVQWHLEDIIRDPDILPKEALEIKRWIDRSNQERTDLVEKIDNYFLHHFQLIVPANDAVINTESPAWAIDRLSILAIKIYHMREEVNRMDTDQQHLISCRQKLNVLMEQRVDLSAAIDRLLDDIAQGRKYMKVYRQMKMYND
;
A
#
# COMPACT_ATOMS: atom_id res chain seq x y z
N GLU A 1 -9.69 0.14 7.98
CA GLU A 1 -9.79 1.37 7.17
C GLU A 1 -8.81 1.37 5.99
N LYS A 2 -7.48 1.28 6.20
CA LYS A 2 -6.49 1.35 5.09
C LYS A 2 -6.76 0.40 3.93
N ASN A 3 -6.89 -0.90 4.21
CA ASN A 3 -7.16 -1.89 3.17
C ASN A 3 -8.48 -1.64 2.43
N TRP A 4 -9.48 -1.06 3.10
CA TRP A 4 -10.77 -0.77 2.48
C TRP A 4 -10.63 0.34 1.44
N ILE A 5 -9.92 1.43 1.77
CA ILE A 5 -9.67 2.54 0.82
C ILE A 5 -8.96 2.00 -0.43
N ASP A 6 -7.94 1.17 -0.24
CA ASP A 6 -7.18 0.63 -1.36
C ASP A 6 -8.00 -0.32 -2.23
N VAL A 7 -8.85 -1.16 -1.63
CA VAL A 7 -9.74 -2.07 -2.37
C VAL A 7 -10.77 -1.29 -3.18
N VAL A 8 -11.39 -0.27 -2.58
CA VAL A 8 -12.33 0.60 -3.28
C VAL A 8 -11.63 1.29 -4.45
N GLN A 9 -10.45 1.86 -4.23
CA GLN A 9 -9.69 2.51 -5.29
C GLN A 9 -9.32 1.52 -6.42
N TRP A 10 -8.89 0.30 -6.08
CA TRP A 10 -8.58 -0.75 -7.05
C TRP A 10 -9.76 -1.02 -7.98
N HIS A 11 -10.96 -1.19 -7.42
CA HIS A 11 -12.16 -1.44 -8.23
C HIS A 11 -12.63 -0.22 -9.02
N LEU A 12 -12.48 1.00 -8.50
CA LEU A 12 -12.77 2.22 -9.28
C LEU A 12 -11.86 2.33 -10.50
N GLU A 13 -10.56 1.99 -10.35
CA GLU A 13 -9.60 1.94 -11.44
C GLU A 13 -9.95 0.86 -12.48
N ASP A 14 -10.50 -0.28 -12.05
CA ASP A 14 -10.97 -1.30 -12.99
C ASP A 14 -12.23 -0.83 -13.76
N ILE A 15 -13.17 -0.15 -13.11
CA ILE A 15 -14.39 0.34 -13.76
C ILE A 15 -14.05 1.42 -14.80
N ILE A 16 -13.18 2.38 -14.48
CA ILE A 16 -12.85 3.48 -15.42
C ILE A 16 -12.03 3.03 -16.64
N ARG A 17 -11.45 1.82 -16.61
CA ARG A 17 -10.70 1.23 -17.73
C ARG A 17 -11.58 0.58 -18.79
N ASP A 18 -12.89 0.50 -18.56
CA ASP A 18 -13.84 0.05 -19.57
C ASP A 18 -13.78 0.98 -20.80
N PRO A 19 -13.43 0.48 -22.00
CA PRO A 19 -13.32 1.30 -23.20
C PRO A 19 -14.67 1.87 -23.66
N ASP A 20 -15.80 1.28 -23.24
CA ASP A 20 -17.15 1.66 -23.64
C ASP A 20 -17.84 2.59 -22.61
N ILE A 21 -17.13 2.99 -21.55
CA ILE A 21 -17.67 3.85 -20.49
C ILE A 21 -18.13 5.21 -21.04
N LEU A 22 -19.28 5.69 -20.56
CA LEU A 22 -19.77 7.01 -20.94
C LEU A 22 -18.84 8.10 -20.36
N PRO A 23 -18.45 9.13 -21.15
CA PRO A 23 -17.52 10.16 -20.68
C PRO A 23 -17.93 10.88 -19.39
N LYS A 24 -19.24 11.07 -19.19
CA LYS A 24 -19.78 11.70 -17.97
C LYS A 24 -19.54 10.80 -16.74
N GLU A 25 -19.81 9.51 -16.86
CA GLU A 25 -19.61 8.52 -15.79
C GLU A 25 -18.12 8.37 -15.47
N ALA A 26 -17.27 8.32 -16.50
CA ALA A 26 -15.82 8.29 -16.33
C ALA A 26 -15.31 9.51 -15.53
N LEU A 27 -15.84 10.71 -15.78
CA LEU A 27 -15.47 11.91 -15.01
C LEU A 27 -15.91 11.83 -13.54
N GLU A 28 -17.09 11.30 -13.26
CA GLU A 28 -17.58 11.10 -11.90
C GLU A 28 -16.70 10.11 -11.12
N ILE A 29 -16.35 8.98 -11.75
CA ILE A 29 -15.43 8.00 -11.18
C ILE A 29 -14.04 8.58 -10.99
N LYS A 30 -13.52 9.35 -11.96
CA LYS A 30 -12.20 9.98 -11.85
C LYS A 30 -12.12 10.92 -10.64
N ARG A 31 -13.17 11.71 -10.39
CA ARG A 31 -13.25 12.58 -9.20
C ARG A 31 -13.28 11.77 -7.90
N TRP A 32 -13.91 10.60 -7.92
CA TRP A 32 -13.89 9.69 -6.78
C TRP A 32 -12.51 9.07 -6.56
N ILE A 33 -11.84 8.61 -7.62
CA ILE A 33 -10.45 8.14 -7.56
C ILE A 33 -9.52 9.22 -6.99
N ASP A 34 -9.68 10.48 -7.40
CA ASP A 34 -8.88 11.59 -6.86
C ASP A 34 -9.12 11.78 -5.36
N ARG A 35 -10.38 11.76 -4.91
CA ARG A 35 -10.71 11.81 -3.47
C ARG A 35 -10.13 10.62 -2.72
N SER A 36 -10.28 9.41 -3.25
CA SER A 36 -9.77 8.19 -2.63
C SER A 36 -8.24 8.20 -2.51
N ASN A 37 -7.53 8.76 -3.49
CA ASN A 37 -6.08 8.96 -3.41
C ASN A 37 -5.69 9.91 -2.28
N GLN A 38 -6.45 10.99 -2.08
CA GLN A 38 -6.23 11.92 -0.97
C GLN A 38 -6.49 11.23 0.37
N GLU A 39 -7.63 10.55 0.52
CA GLU A 39 -7.98 9.80 1.74
C GLU A 39 -6.93 8.73 2.08
N ARG A 40 -6.38 8.04 1.08
CA ARG A 40 -5.28 7.09 1.25
C ARG A 40 -4.05 7.77 1.84
N THR A 41 -3.59 8.87 1.22
CA THR A 41 -2.43 9.62 1.69
C THR A 41 -2.66 10.15 3.11
N ASP A 42 -3.81 10.76 3.38
CA ASP A 42 -4.15 11.31 4.69
C ASP A 42 -4.10 10.23 5.77
N LEU A 43 -4.57 9.02 5.46
CA LEU A 43 -4.52 7.91 6.40
C LEU A 43 -3.09 7.41 6.63
N VAL A 44 -2.26 7.31 5.60
CA VAL A 44 -0.83 6.99 5.75
C VAL A 44 -0.14 8.03 6.64
N GLU A 45 -0.42 9.30 6.41
CA GLU A 45 0.10 10.40 7.20
C GLU A 45 -0.37 10.41 8.66
N LYS A 46 -1.60 9.97 8.93
CA LYS A 46 -2.12 9.73 10.28
C LYS A 46 -1.39 8.57 10.97
N ILE A 47 -1.08 7.49 10.26
CA ILE A 47 -0.29 6.37 10.78
C ILE A 47 1.15 6.84 11.10
N ASP A 48 1.73 7.69 10.25
CA ASP A 48 3.03 8.30 10.52
C ASP A 48 3.02 9.17 11.78
N ASN A 49 1.96 9.97 11.99
CA ASN A 49 1.77 10.73 13.22
C ASN A 49 1.73 9.83 14.46
N TYR A 50 1.01 8.70 14.35
CA TYR A 50 0.95 7.72 15.42
C TYR A 50 2.35 7.19 15.78
N PHE A 51 3.14 6.75 14.80
CA PHE A 51 4.48 6.22 15.06
C PHE A 51 5.46 7.29 15.55
N LEU A 52 5.40 8.51 15.00
CA LEU A 52 6.20 9.65 15.51
C LEU A 52 5.92 9.91 16.99
N HIS A 53 4.64 9.89 17.38
CA HIS A 53 4.26 10.06 18.78
C HIS A 53 4.68 8.86 19.64
N HIS A 54 4.48 7.64 19.13
CA HIS A 54 4.84 6.41 19.83
C HIS A 54 6.34 6.33 20.16
N PHE A 55 7.20 6.77 19.24
CA PHE A 55 8.66 6.75 19.40
C PHE A 55 9.25 8.09 19.88
N GLN A 56 8.42 9.05 20.33
CA GLN A 56 8.88 10.42 20.65
C GLN A 56 9.94 10.50 21.77
N LEU A 57 10.00 9.47 22.64
CA LEU A 57 10.97 9.42 23.75
C LEU A 57 12.25 8.66 23.39
N ILE A 58 12.32 8.06 22.20
CA ILE A 58 13.53 7.35 21.77
C ILE A 58 14.57 8.37 21.33
N VAL A 59 15.74 8.32 21.96
CA VAL A 59 16.89 9.13 21.60
C VAL A 59 17.69 8.39 20.53
N PRO A 60 17.82 8.94 19.30
CA PRO A 60 18.64 8.31 18.27
C PRO A 60 20.11 8.22 18.69
N ALA A 61 20.76 7.11 18.37
CA ALA A 61 22.21 6.97 18.50
C ALA A 61 22.95 7.97 17.60
N ASN A 62 24.21 8.27 17.91
CA ASN A 62 25.02 9.22 17.14
C ASN A 62 25.22 8.81 15.67
N ASP A 63 25.21 7.50 15.41
CA ASP A 63 25.33 6.88 14.09
C ASP A 63 23.98 6.44 13.52
N ALA A 64 22.86 6.86 14.13
CA ALA A 64 21.53 6.50 13.65
C ALA A 64 21.28 7.01 12.24
N VAL A 65 20.65 6.16 11.42
CA VAL A 65 20.36 6.46 10.01
C VAL A 65 18.87 6.60 9.74
N ILE A 66 18.54 7.32 8.68
CA ILE A 66 17.17 7.39 8.16
C ILE A 66 16.92 6.20 7.22
N ASN A 67 15.69 5.69 7.23
CA ASN A 67 15.25 4.71 6.23
C ASN A 67 14.69 5.42 4.99
N THR A 68 14.72 4.77 3.83
CA THR A 68 14.20 5.35 2.58
C THR A 68 12.71 5.72 2.65
N GLU A 69 11.96 5.03 3.49
CA GLU A 69 10.54 5.29 3.74
C GLU A 69 10.19 5.10 5.22
N SER A 70 9.07 5.70 5.63
CA SER A 70 8.52 5.54 6.99
C SER A 70 7.78 4.21 7.14
N PRO A 71 7.50 3.77 8.39
CA PRO A 71 6.67 2.59 8.64
C PRO A 71 5.29 2.67 7.99
N ALA A 72 4.67 3.86 7.96
CA ALA A 72 3.34 4.01 7.37
C ALA A 72 3.31 3.74 5.86
N TRP A 73 4.31 4.24 5.12
CA TRP A 73 4.44 3.98 3.69
C TRP A 73 4.78 2.52 3.39
N ALA A 74 5.57 1.86 4.26
CA ALA A 74 5.80 0.43 4.13
C ALA A 74 4.50 -0.39 4.33
N ILE A 75 3.65 0.01 5.29
CA ILE A 75 2.32 -0.57 5.53
C ILE A 75 1.36 -0.30 4.35
N ASP A 76 1.41 0.88 3.73
CA ASP A 76 0.65 1.21 2.51
C ASP A 76 0.92 0.18 1.40
N ARG A 77 2.20 -0.09 1.11
CA ARG A 77 2.56 -1.12 0.13
C ARG A 77 2.13 -2.52 0.54
N LEU A 78 2.19 -2.84 1.84
CA LEU A 78 1.73 -4.14 2.34
C LEU A 78 0.23 -4.32 2.09
N SER A 79 -0.56 -3.26 2.25
CA SER A 79 -2.00 -3.25 1.92
C SER A 79 -2.24 -3.50 0.43
N ILE A 80 -1.53 -2.79 -0.46
CA ILE A 80 -1.62 -3.03 -1.92
C ILE A 80 -1.20 -4.46 -2.28
N LEU A 81 -0.17 -4.99 -1.63
CA LEU A 81 0.26 -6.37 -1.85
C LEU A 81 -0.81 -7.38 -1.41
N ALA A 82 -1.53 -7.12 -0.32
CA ALA A 82 -2.64 -7.96 0.11
C ALA A 82 -3.76 -8.03 -0.93
N ILE A 83 -4.07 -6.92 -1.60
CA ILE A 83 -5.06 -6.87 -2.70
C ILE A 83 -4.58 -7.69 -3.90
N LYS A 84 -3.32 -7.54 -4.30
CA LYS A 84 -2.72 -8.35 -5.38
C LYS A 84 -2.82 -9.84 -5.07
N ILE A 85 -2.52 -10.23 -3.83
CA ILE A 85 -2.63 -11.63 -3.39
C ILE A 85 -4.08 -12.10 -3.44
N TYR A 86 -5.03 -11.29 -3.00
CA TYR A 86 -6.45 -11.62 -3.03
C TYR A 86 -6.91 -11.92 -4.47
N HIS A 87 -6.72 -11.01 -5.41
CA HIS A 87 -7.16 -11.22 -6.80
C HIS A 87 -6.37 -12.33 -7.51
N MET A 88 -5.06 -12.46 -7.25
CA MET A 88 -4.30 -13.57 -7.82
C MET A 88 -4.77 -14.94 -7.30
N ARG A 89 -5.26 -15.03 -6.07
CA ARG A 89 -5.89 -16.26 -5.56
C ARG A 89 -7.20 -16.55 -6.28
N GLU A 90 -8.00 -15.52 -6.57
CA GLU A 90 -9.21 -15.70 -7.38
C GLU A 90 -8.87 -16.28 -8.76
N GLU A 91 -7.86 -15.73 -9.45
CA GLU A 91 -7.41 -16.25 -10.75
C GLU A 91 -6.92 -17.70 -10.68
N VAL A 92 -6.18 -18.08 -9.64
CA VAL A 92 -5.69 -19.47 -9.45
C VAL A 92 -6.83 -20.46 -9.17
N ASN A 93 -7.93 -19.99 -8.60
CA ASN A 93 -9.09 -20.81 -8.24
C ASN A 93 -10.15 -20.89 -9.35
N ARG A 94 -9.97 -20.19 -10.47
CA ARG A 94 -10.87 -20.30 -11.63
C ARG A 94 -10.82 -21.71 -12.23
N MET A 95 -11.99 -22.25 -12.56
CA MET A 95 -12.14 -23.62 -13.09
C MET A 95 -12.24 -23.67 -14.62
N ASP A 96 -12.31 -22.52 -15.28
CA ASP A 96 -12.59 -22.34 -16.71
C ASP A 96 -11.37 -21.87 -17.52
N THR A 97 -10.16 -22.06 -16.99
CA THR A 97 -8.90 -21.58 -17.61
C THR A 97 -7.96 -22.70 -18.02
N ASP A 98 -7.15 -22.44 -19.05
CA ASP A 98 -6.13 -23.38 -19.53
C ASP A 98 -5.07 -23.71 -18.47
N GLN A 99 -4.48 -24.91 -18.55
CA GLN A 99 -3.46 -25.39 -17.63
C GLN A 99 -2.20 -24.51 -17.62
N GLN A 100 -1.76 -23.98 -18.76
CA GLN A 100 -0.57 -23.12 -18.81
C GLN A 100 -0.83 -21.80 -18.09
N HIS A 101 -2.05 -21.25 -18.22
CA HIS A 101 -2.47 -20.05 -17.51
C HIS A 101 -2.46 -20.28 -16.00
N LEU A 102 -3.04 -21.39 -15.52
CA LEU A 102 -3.05 -21.74 -14.09
C LEU A 102 -1.64 -21.89 -13.51
N ILE A 103 -0.71 -22.51 -14.24
CA ILE A 103 0.70 -22.61 -13.81
C ILE A 103 1.32 -21.22 -13.68
N SER A 104 1.11 -20.33 -14.66
CA SER A 104 1.62 -18.95 -14.61
C SER A 104 1.04 -18.17 -13.41
N CYS A 105 -0.27 -18.27 -13.17
CA CYS A 105 -0.92 -17.62 -12.04
C CYS A 105 -0.41 -18.14 -10.69
N ARG A 106 -0.18 -19.45 -10.55
CA ARG A 106 0.43 -20.03 -9.33
C ARG A 106 1.85 -19.52 -9.09
N GLN A 107 2.66 -19.41 -10.13
CA GLN A 107 4.01 -18.84 -10.02
C GLN A 107 3.96 -17.38 -9.55
N LYS A 108 3.09 -16.57 -10.14
CA LYS A 108 2.86 -15.17 -9.71
C LYS A 108 2.39 -15.10 -8.26
N LEU A 109 1.47 -15.97 -7.86
CA LEU A 109 0.99 -16.03 -6.47
C LEU A 109 2.12 -16.35 -5.50
N ASN A 110 3.00 -17.29 -5.83
CA ASN A 110 4.15 -17.62 -4.99
C ASN A 110 5.08 -16.42 -4.78
N VAL A 111 5.38 -15.67 -5.85
CA VAL A 111 6.18 -14.44 -5.76
C VAL A 111 5.50 -13.40 -4.87
N LEU A 112 4.19 -13.19 -5.01
CA LEU A 112 3.46 -12.24 -4.15
C LEU A 112 3.48 -12.65 -2.67
N MET A 113 3.41 -13.96 -2.40
CA MET A 113 3.45 -14.51 -1.04
C MET A 113 4.84 -14.35 -0.42
N GLU A 114 5.91 -14.55 -1.19
CA GLU A 114 7.31 -14.28 -0.79
C GLU A 114 7.50 -12.79 -0.48
N GLN A 115 7.09 -11.90 -1.39
CA GLN A 115 7.13 -10.45 -1.17
C GLN A 115 6.44 -10.03 0.12
N ARG A 116 5.35 -10.70 0.50
CA ARG A 116 4.61 -10.38 1.74
C ARG A 116 5.42 -10.75 2.97
N VAL A 117 6.10 -11.89 2.95
CA VAL A 117 6.98 -12.31 4.05
C VAL A 117 8.13 -11.31 4.20
N ASP A 118 8.81 -10.99 3.10
CA ASP A 118 9.95 -10.08 3.10
C ASP A 118 9.56 -8.67 3.55
N LEU A 119 8.46 -8.13 3.03
CA LEU A 119 7.99 -6.80 3.39
C LEU A 119 7.55 -6.73 4.85
N SER A 120 6.87 -7.76 5.36
CA SER A 120 6.46 -7.80 6.77
C SER A 120 7.69 -7.84 7.70
N ALA A 121 8.66 -8.72 7.39
CA ALA A 121 9.89 -8.82 8.17
C ALA A 121 10.74 -7.53 8.10
N ALA A 122 10.73 -6.84 6.97
CA ALA A 122 11.40 -5.55 6.81
C ALA A 122 10.72 -4.44 7.63
N ILE A 123 9.38 -4.45 7.73
CA ILE A 123 8.62 -3.53 8.58
C ILE A 123 8.94 -3.78 10.05
N ASP A 124 8.88 -5.05 10.49
CA ASP A 124 9.19 -5.42 11.88
C ASP A 124 10.60 -4.96 12.27
N ARG A 125 11.59 -5.24 11.41
CA ARG A 125 12.97 -4.80 11.63
C ARG A 125 13.11 -3.27 11.67
N LEU A 126 12.38 -2.55 10.80
CA LEU A 126 12.40 -1.10 10.81
C LEU A 126 11.86 -0.54 12.13
N LEU A 127 10.76 -1.10 12.64
CA LEU A 127 10.18 -0.70 13.91
C LEU A 127 11.12 -1.00 15.08
N ASP A 128 11.75 -2.18 15.10
CA ASP A 128 12.74 -2.56 16.11
C ASP A 128 13.98 -1.67 16.08
N ASP A 129 14.48 -1.33 14.90
CA ASP A 129 15.61 -0.43 14.72
C ASP A 129 15.28 0.99 15.22
N ILE A 130 14.06 1.47 14.99
CA ILE A 130 13.59 2.75 15.53
C ILE A 130 13.48 2.67 17.05
N ALA A 131 12.87 1.63 17.60
CA ALA A 131 12.72 1.44 19.04
C ALA A 131 14.07 1.38 19.79
N GLN A 132 15.11 0.88 19.12
CA GLN A 132 16.47 0.78 19.67
C GLN A 132 17.35 1.99 19.34
N GLY A 133 16.79 3.03 18.71
CA GLY A 133 17.50 4.27 18.37
C GLY A 133 18.54 4.12 17.26
N ARG A 134 18.60 2.97 16.55
CA ARG A 134 19.47 2.76 15.39
C ARG A 134 18.99 3.48 14.14
N LYS A 135 17.67 3.65 14.05
CA LYS A 135 17.04 4.47 13.02
C LYS A 135 16.19 5.55 13.66
N TYR A 136 16.00 6.65 12.96
CA TYR A 136 15.08 7.69 13.37
C TYR A 136 14.01 7.94 12.32
N MET A 137 12.85 8.37 12.77
CA MET A 137 11.75 8.74 11.89
C MET A 137 11.89 10.18 11.42
N LYS A 138 11.72 10.39 10.12
CA LYS A 138 11.51 11.70 9.51
C LYS A 138 10.39 11.55 8.49
N VAL A 139 9.32 12.32 8.66
CA VAL A 139 8.12 12.23 7.84
C VAL A 139 8.08 13.41 6.88
N TYR A 140 7.83 13.12 5.61
CA TYR A 140 7.57 14.12 4.58
C TYR A 140 6.08 14.06 4.24
N ARG A 141 5.40 15.20 4.35
CA ARG A 141 3.98 15.33 4.02
C ARG A 141 3.81 15.49 2.51
N GLN A 142 2.64 15.13 2.00
CA GLN A 142 2.33 15.26 0.59
C GLN A 142 2.40 16.72 0.16
N MET A 143 3.18 16.98 -0.89
CA MET A 143 3.34 18.31 -1.49
C MET A 143 2.37 18.53 -2.66
N LYS A 144 1.68 17.47 -3.09
CA LYS A 144 0.70 17.55 -4.17
C LYS A 144 -0.61 18.12 -3.63
N MET A 145 -1.01 19.27 -4.17
CA MET A 145 -2.29 19.91 -3.88
C MET A 145 -3.40 19.21 -4.68
N TYR A 146 -4.35 18.57 -4.01
CA TYR A 146 -5.60 18.11 -4.64
C TYR A 146 -6.69 19.14 -4.32
N ASN A 147 -6.94 20.06 -5.25
CA ASN A 147 -8.00 21.07 -5.19
C ASN A 147 -8.24 21.66 -3.79
N ASP A 148 -7.37 22.58 -3.38
CA ASP A 148 -7.80 23.68 -2.50
C ASP A 148 -8.94 24.46 -3.16
#